data_AF-A0A7S4E0G0-F1
#
_entry.id   AF-A0A7S4E0G0-F1
#
_cell.length_a   1.000
_cell.length_b   1.000
_cell.length_c   1.000
_cell.angle_alpha   90.00
_cell.angle_beta   90.00
_cell.angle_gamma   90.00
#
_symmetry.space_group_name_H-M   'P 1'
#
loop_
_entity.id
_entity.type
_entity.pdbx_description
1 polymer ?
#
loop_
_entity_poly.entity_id
_entity_poly.type
_entity_poly.pdbx_seq_one_letter_code
_entity_poly.pdbx_strand_id
1 'polypeptide(L)'
;GVAWTFIDPILERHLNEVNHIGQLHAGYFFAAMSLTYILATGLVGVANKRMHKLKVWNYGVMYLGMALLGGALIMMRSNNVWIQLVALSIVGVGQAFTYLPIVLALTLTLKAGRKVDVSATVAGVSQISVSVGFALGPFVGSEITSRYGFHAACTGVGVATLVAAGLTACVLFMEVTCRCGSHKKKHDAG
;
A
#
# COMPACT_ATOMS: atom_id res chain seq x y z
N GLY A 1 1.35 3.40 5.52
CA GLY A 1 1.53 3.48 6.98
C GLY A 1 0.22 3.17 7.66
N VAL A 2 -0.63 4.18 7.86
CA VAL A 2 -1.85 4.11 8.66
C VAL A 2 -2.79 2.95 8.31
N ALA A 3 -3.10 2.72 7.03
CA ALA A 3 -4.03 1.67 6.60
C ALA A 3 -3.55 0.23 6.90
N TRP A 4 -2.23 0.03 7.03
CA TRP A 4 -1.63 -1.29 7.29
C TRP A 4 -1.75 -1.64 8.77
N THR A 5 -1.33 -0.72 9.62
CA THR A 5 -1.20 -0.87 11.07
C THR A 5 -2.55 -0.79 11.78
N PHE A 6 -3.58 -0.37 11.05
CA PHE A 6 -4.97 -0.39 11.46
C PHE A 6 -5.50 -1.83 11.57
N ILE A 7 -5.06 -2.74 10.69
CA ILE A 7 -5.63 -4.09 10.62
C ILE A 7 -5.23 -4.93 11.83
N ASP A 8 -3.99 -4.79 12.32
CA ASP A 8 -3.43 -5.65 13.36
C ASP A 8 -4.27 -5.70 14.65
N PRO A 9 -4.59 -4.58 15.34
CA PRO A 9 -5.35 -4.62 16.58
C PRO A 9 -6.84 -4.95 16.38
N ILE A 10 -7.37 -4.62 15.20
CA ILE A 10 -8.80 -4.77 14.89
C ILE A 10 -9.11 -6.21 14.51
N LEU A 11 -8.19 -6.88 13.81
CA LEU A 11 -8.28 -8.28 13.45
C LEU A 11 -8.14 -9.19 14.68
N GLU A 12 -7.18 -8.91 15.57
CA GLU A 12 -7.02 -9.68 16.82
C GLU A 12 -8.29 -9.60 17.69
N ARG A 13 -8.88 -8.42 17.79
CA ARG A 13 -10.15 -8.22 18.49
C ARG A 13 -11.29 -9.01 17.83
N HIS A 14 -11.41 -8.95 16.51
CA HIS A 14 -12.47 -9.64 15.77
C HIS A 14 -12.35 -11.18 15.84
N LEU A 15 -11.13 -11.73 15.74
CA LEU A 15 -10.92 -13.17 15.85
C LEU A 15 -11.27 -13.71 17.25
N ASN A 16 -10.93 -12.95 18.30
CA ASN A 16 -11.26 -13.30 19.68
C ASN A 16 -12.76 -13.17 19.96
N GLU A 17 -13.42 -12.12 19.46
CA GLU A 17 -14.85 -11.86 19.71
C GLU A 17 -15.78 -12.77 18.88
N VAL A 18 -15.43 -13.12 17.64
CA VAL A 18 -16.36 -13.81 16.71
C VAL A 18 -16.20 -15.32 16.68
N ASN A 19 -14.97 -15.84 16.78
CA ASN A 19 -14.75 -17.27 16.62
C ASN A 19 -14.32 -18.00 17.91
N HIS A 20 -14.06 -17.29 19.02
CA HIS A 20 -13.43 -17.86 20.23
C HIS A 20 -12.10 -18.60 19.94
N ILE A 21 -11.47 -18.26 18.82
CA ILE A 21 -10.28 -18.94 18.34
C ILE A 21 -9.07 -18.26 19.01
N GLY A 22 -8.30 -19.04 19.78
CA GLY A 22 -7.17 -18.53 20.55
C GLY A 22 -6.07 -17.85 19.71
N GLN A 23 -5.29 -16.99 20.38
CA GLN A 23 -4.19 -16.16 19.84
C GLN A 23 -3.28 -16.83 18.79
N LEU A 24 -3.11 -18.15 18.89
CA LEU A 24 -2.28 -18.93 17.98
C LEU A 24 -2.74 -18.83 16.52
N HIS A 25 -4.05 -18.71 16.27
CA HIS A 25 -4.54 -18.58 14.91
C HIS A 25 -4.32 -17.19 14.33
N ALA A 26 -4.43 -16.12 15.13
CA ALA A 26 -4.10 -14.77 14.68
C ALA A 26 -2.66 -14.69 14.15
N GLY A 27 -1.73 -15.42 14.80
CA GLY A 27 -0.36 -15.59 14.33
C GLY A 27 -0.27 -16.16 12.90
N TYR A 28 -1.13 -17.10 12.51
CA TYR A 28 -1.14 -17.64 11.14
C TYR A 28 -1.58 -16.61 10.10
N PHE A 29 -2.54 -15.73 10.42
CA PHE A 29 -2.97 -14.66 9.52
C PHE A 29 -1.84 -13.66 9.27
N PHE A 30 -1.13 -13.24 10.32
CA PHE A 30 0.03 -12.36 10.19
C PHE A 30 1.21 -13.03 9.47
N ALA A 31 1.42 -14.33 9.70
CA ALA A 31 2.43 -15.11 8.99
C ALA A 31 2.12 -15.20 7.49
N ALA A 32 0.87 -15.46 7.11
CA ALA A 32 0.44 -15.51 5.71
C ALA A 32 0.62 -14.15 5.01
N MET A 33 0.23 -13.06 5.68
CA MET A 33 0.45 -11.70 5.20
C MET A 33 1.95 -11.39 5.02
N SER A 34 2.78 -11.77 5.99
CA SER A 34 4.24 -11.55 5.94
C SER A 34 4.90 -12.35 4.82
N LEU A 35 4.51 -13.62 4.66
CA LEU A 35 5.05 -14.49 3.61
C LEU A 35 4.70 -13.98 2.22
N THR A 36 3.44 -13.61 2.01
CA THR A 36 2.98 -13.05 0.72
C THR A 36 3.63 -11.71 0.42
N TYR A 37 3.85 -10.86 1.44
CA TYR A 37 4.62 -9.64 1.29
C TYR A 37 6.07 -9.90 0.87
N ILE A 38 6.78 -10.84 1.51
CA ILE A 38 8.18 -11.19 1.16
C ILE A 38 8.27 -11.70 -0.28
N LEU A 39 7.37 -12.60 -0.68
CA LEU A 39 7.34 -13.13 -2.05
C LEU A 39 7.03 -12.03 -3.08
N ALA A 40 6.04 -11.20 -2.80
CA ALA A 40 5.64 -10.11 -3.68
C ALA A 40 6.73 -9.02 -3.79
N THR A 41 7.41 -8.69 -2.70
CA THR A 41 8.52 -7.72 -2.71
C THR A 41 9.70 -8.21 -3.54
N GLY A 42 10.07 -9.48 -3.43
CA GLY A 42 11.07 -10.09 -4.31
C GLY A 42 10.69 -10.01 -5.78
N LEU A 43 9.44 -10.34 -6.12
CA LEU A 43 8.92 -10.31 -7.48
C LEU A 43 8.94 -8.88 -8.07
N VAL A 44 8.43 -7.90 -7.31
CA VAL A 44 8.42 -6.48 -7.70
C VAL A 44 9.84 -5.96 -7.84
N GLY A 45 10.76 -6.32 -6.93
CA GLY A 45 12.16 -5.94 -7.00
C GLY A 45 12.86 -6.41 -8.28
N VAL A 46 12.67 -7.68 -8.65
CA VAL A 46 13.21 -8.23 -9.90
C VAL A 46 12.58 -7.56 -11.13
N ALA A 47 11.26 -7.39 -11.12
CA ALA A 47 10.55 -6.70 -12.20
C ALA A 47 11.05 -5.27 -12.39
N ASN A 48 11.29 -4.54 -11.30
CA ASN A 48 11.75 -3.17 -11.36
C ASN A 48 13.19 -3.05 -11.85
N LYS A 49 14.08 -4.00 -11.49
CA LYS A 49 15.45 -4.06 -12.01
C LYS A 49 15.47 -4.21 -13.53
N ARG A 50 14.53 -4.98 -14.10
CA ARG A 50 14.39 -5.16 -15.55
C ARG A 50 13.72 -3.98 -16.26
N MET A 51 12.77 -3.30 -15.59
CA MET A 51 11.96 -2.21 -16.16
C MET A 51 12.37 -0.80 -15.71
N HIS A 52 13.61 -0.66 -15.25
CA HIS A 52 14.23 0.48 -14.57
C HIS A 52 14.01 1.88 -15.19
N LYS A 53 13.53 1.98 -16.44
CA LYS A 53 13.38 3.24 -17.18
C LYS A 53 11.94 3.76 -17.27
N LEU A 54 10.92 2.95 -16.98
CA LEU A 54 9.54 3.36 -17.16
C LEU A 54 8.98 3.92 -15.86
N LYS A 55 9.00 5.25 -15.69
CA LYS A 55 8.28 5.92 -14.59
C LYS A 55 6.81 5.47 -14.52
N VAL A 56 6.18 5.25 -15.68
CA VAL A 56 4.81 4.73 -15.83
C VAL A 56 4.63 3.34 -15.19
N TRP A 57 5.67 2.49 -15.20
CA TRP A 57 5.62 1.17 -14.55
C TRP A 57 5.50 1.30 -13.02
N ASN A 58 6.36 2.09 -12.39
CA ASN A 58 6.30 2.31 -10.93
C ASN A 58 4.94 2.83 -10.49
N TYR A 59 4.38 3.75 -11.27
CA TYR A 59 3.11 4.37 -11.00
C TYR A 59 1.90 3.45 -11.23
N GLY A 60 1.93 2.59 -12.26
CA GLY A 60 0.91 1.57 -12.49
C GLY A 60 0.90 0.47 -11.42
N VAL A 61 2.09 0.04 -10.99
CA VAL A 61 2.27 -0.95 -9.90
C VAL A 61 1.76 -0.39 -8.58
N MET A 62 2.00 0.91 -8.31
CA MET A 62 1.49 1.60 -7.11
C MET A 62 -0.03 1.70 -7.09
N TYR A 63 -0.66 2.03 -8.22
CA TYR A 63 -2.12 2.04 -8.35
C TYR A 63 -2.72 0.65 -8.11
N LEU A 64 -2.15 -0.39 -8.74
CA LEU A 64 -2.57 -1.77 -8.56
C LEU A 64 -2.47 -2.20 -7.09
N GLY A 65 -1.38 -1.82 -6.41
CA GLY A 65 -1.18 -2.10 -4.99
C GLY A 65 -2.23 -1.46 -4.09
N MET A 66 -2.59 -0.19 -4.33
CA MET A 66 -3.63 0.50 -3.56
C MET A 66 -5.04 -0.03 -3.86
N ALA A 67 -5.31 -0.42 -5.10
CA ALA A 67 -6.58 -1.03 -5.48
C ALA A 67 -6.77 -2.42 -4.83
N LEU A 68 -5.71 -3.22 -4.79
CA LEU A 68 -5.69 -4.52 -4.09
C LEU A 68 -5.90 -4.35 -2.59
N LEU A 69 -5.24 -3.36 -1.97
CA LEU A 69 -5.42 -3.02 -0.56
C LEU A 69 -6.88 -2.61 -0.25
N GLY A 70 -7.45 -1.73 -1.06
CA GLY A 70 -8.83 -1.27 -0.90
C GLY A 70 -9.85 -2.40 -1.10
N GLY A 71 -9.69 -3.21 -2.13
CA GLY A 71 -10.56 -4.35 -2.42
C GLY A 71 -10.50 -5.42 -1.32
N ALA A 72 -9.30 -5.75 -0.84
CA ALA A 72 -9.13 -6.73 0.23
C ALA A 72 -9.74 -6.26 1.56
N LEU A 73 -9.63 -4.98 1.89
CA LEU A 73 -10.30 -4.40 3.06
C LEU A 73 -11.83 -4.48 2.98
N ILE A 74 -12.41 -4.35 1.79
CA ILE A 74 -13.85 -4.56 1.57
C ILE A 74 -14.20 -6.04 1.69
N MET A 75 -13.34 -6.95 1.23
CA MET A 75 -13.54 -8.40 1.37
C MET A 75 -13.45 -8.88 2.84
N MET A 76 -12.74 -8.16 3.72
CA MET A 76 -12.76 -8.43 5.17
C MET A 76 -14.13 -8.22 5.83
N ARG A 77 -15.09 -7.61 5.12
CA ARG A 77 -16.50 -7.54 5.55
C ARG A 77 -17.18 -8.91 5.62
N SER A 78 -16.57 -9.96 5.07
CA SER A 78 -17.13 -11.31 5.18
C SER A 78 -16.82 -11.93 6.55
N ASN A 79 -17.82 -12.54 7.18
CA ASN A 79 -17.65 -13.33 8.42
C ASN A 79 -16.93 -14.67 8.19
N ASN A 80 -16.59 -15.02 6.95
CA ASN A 80 -15.90 -16.26 6.65
C ASN A 80 -14.37 -16.10 6.81
N VAL A 81 -13.80 -16.85 7.74
CA VAL A 81 -12.36 -16.82 8.09
C VAL A 81 -11.44 -17.10 6.90
N TRP A 82 -11.85 -17.98 5.97
CA TRP A 82 -11.07 -18.27 4.76
C TRP A 82 -10.99 -17.06 3.83
N ILE A 83 -12.08 -16.30 3.72
CA ILE A 83 -12.12 -15.08 2.91
C ILE A 83 -11.25 -13.99 3.55
N GLN A 84 -11.25 -13.89 4.88
CA GLN A 84 -10.36 -12.97 5.60
C GLN A 84 -8.88 -13.35 5.41
N LEU A 85 -8.54 -14.64 5.38
CA LEU A 85 -7.17 -15.10 5.12
C LEU A 85 -6.69 -14.73 3.70
N VAL A 86 -7.56 -14.95 2.72
CA VAL A 86 -7.29 -14.54 1.33
C VAL A 86 -7.17 -13.03 1.21
N ALA A 87 -8.04 -12.28 1.88
CA ALA A 87 -7.97 -10.81 1.92
C ALA A 87 -6.64 -10.32 2.53
N LEU A 88 -6.20 -10.87 3.67
CA LEU A 88 -4.90 -10.51 4.26
C LEU A 88 -3.71 -10.85 3.36
N SER A 89 -3.80 -11.97 2.64
CA SER A 89 -2.79 -12.35 1.65
C SER A 89 -2.70 -11.31 0.52
N ILE A 90 -3.86 -10.85 0.03
CA ILE A 90 -3.94 -9.81 -1.00
C ILE A 90 -3.44 -8.46 -0.45
N VAL A 91 -3.72 -8.12 0.81
CA VAL A 91 -3.18 -6.93 1.48
C VAL A 91 -1.65 -6.95 1.49
N GLY A 92 -1.03 -8.09 1.83
CA GLY A 92 0.43 -8.27 1.81
C GLY A 92 1.02 -8.02 0.41
N VAL A 93 0.40 -8.58 -0.62
CA VAL A 93 0.78 -8.31 -2.02
C VAL A 93 0.60 -6.83 -2.36
N GLY A 94 -0.55 -6.25 -2.07
CA GLY A 94 -0.84 -4.84 -2.38
C GLY A 94 0.15 -3.86 -1.74
N GLN A 95 0.62 -4.16 -0.52
CA GLN A 95 1.65 -3.35 0.13
C GLN A 95 3.02 -3.47 -0.52
N ALA A 96 3.45 -4.68 -0.92
CA ALA A 96 4.69 -4.85 -1.67
C ALA A 96 4.68 -4.03 -2.96
N PHE A 97 3.56 -4.06 -3.67
CA PHE A 97 3.34 -3.33 -4.91
C PHE A 97 3.19 -1.81 -4.70
N THR A 98 2.94 -1.33 -3.48
CA THR A 98 2.81 0.11 -3.21
C THR A 98 4.12 0.69 -2.67
N TYR A 99 4.74 0.04 -1.68
CA TYR A 99 5.87 0.59 -0.92
C TYR A 99 7.16 0.65 -1.73
N LEU A 100 7.52 -0.43 -2.43
CA LEU A 100 8.71 -0.51 -3.26
C LEU A 100 8.78 0.57 -4.36
N PRO A 101 7.75 0.74 -5.22
CA PRO A 101 7.81 1.75 -6.27
C PRO A 101 7.82 3.18 -5.73
N ILE A 102 7.20 3.46 -4.57
CA ILE A 102 7.27 4.78 -3.92
C ILE A 102 8.71 5.15 -3.60
N VAL A 103 9.41 4.28 -2.86
CA VAL A 103 10.78 4.54 -2.40
C VAL A 103 11.72 4.68 -3.60
N LEU A 104 11.53 3.86 -4.63
CA LEU A 104 12.33 3.91 -5.85
C LEU A 104 12.04 5.17 -6.69
N ALA A 105 10.78 5.56 -6.85
CA ALA A 105 10.41 6.78 -7.57
C ALA A 105 10.97 8.05 -6.87
N LEU A 106 10.90 8.11 -5.54
CA LEU A 106 11.49 9.19 -4.75
C LEU A 106 13.02 9.23 -4.87
N THR A 107 13.66 8.06 -4.84
CA THR A 107 15.12 7.97 -5.02
C THR A 107 15.56 8.46 -6.40
N LEU A 108 14.85 8.06 -7.46
CA LEU A 108 15.15 8.46 -8.83
C LEU A 108 14.94 9.96 -9.07
N THR A 109 13.90 10.54 -8.49
CA THR A 109 13.61 11.98 -8.62
C THR A 109 14.63 12.84 -7.89
N LEU A 110 15.04 12.44 -6.69
CA LEU A 110 16.06 13.18 -5.91
C LEU A 110 17.48 13.01 -6.47
N LYS A 111 17.79 11.84 -7.04
CA LYS A 111 19.08 11.57 -7.70
C LYS A 111 19.24 12.34 -9.01
N ALA A 112 18.15 12.67 -9.71
CA ALA A 112 18.20 13.40 -10.99
C ALA A 112 18.86 14.79 -10.92
N GLY A 113 19.07 15.35 -9.71
CA GLY A 113 19.75 16.62 -9.50
C GLY A 113 21.05 16.55 -8.68
N ARG A 114 21.53 15.37 -8.26
CA ARG A 114 22.69 15.23 -7.37
C ARG A 114 23.59 14.04 -7.73
N LYS A 115 24.91 14.22 -7.59
CA LYS A 115 25.92 13.15 -7.75
C LYS A 115 26.05 12.23 -6.53
N VAL A 116 25.37 12.53 -5.43
CA VAL A 116 25.47 11.82 -4.16
C VAL A 116 24.39 10.74 -4.08
N ASP A 117 24.72 9.61 -3.46
CA ASP A 117 23.72 8.57 -3.18
C ASP A 117 22.74 9.05 -2.10
N VAL A 118 21.48 9.21 -2.47
CA VAL A 118 20.38 9.67 -1.60
C VAL A 118 19.46 8.52 -1.16
N SER A 119 19.74 7.29 -1.60
CA SER A 119 18.86 6.14 -1.40
C SER A 119 18.61 5.85 0.08
N ALA A 120 19.67 5.93 0.90
CA ALA A 120 19.58 5.72 2.35
C ALA A 120 18.72 6.79 3.04
N THR A 121 18.86 8.06 2.66
CA THR A 121 18.05 9.16 3.21
C THR A 121 16.58 9.00 2.85
N VAL A 122 16.27 8.65 1.59
CA VAL A 122 14.90 8.45 1.12
C VAL A 122 14.25 7.27 1.84
N ALA A 123 14.96 6.15 1.98
CA ALA A 123 14.49 5.00 2.75
C ALA A 123 14.25 5.38 4.22
N GLY A 124 15.17 6.13 4.83
CA GLY A 124 15.02 6.61 6.21
C GLY A 124 13.79 7.50 6.42
N VAL A 125 13.57 8.50 5.56
CA VAL A 125 12.39 9.38 5.62
C VAL A 125 11.09 8.61 5.39
N SER A 126 11.12 7.65 4.46
CA SER A 126 9.98 6.76 4.21
C SER A 126 9.67 5.92 5.45
N GLN A 127 10.69 5.41 6.14
CA GLN A 127 10.53 4.63 7.35
C GLN A 127 9.97 5.46 8.51
N ILE A 128 10.39 6.72 8.67
CA ILE A 128 9.81 7.64 9.66
C ILE A 128 8.31 7.80 9.41
N SER A 129 7.92 8.01 8.16
CA SER A 129 6.52 8.15 7.75
C SER A 129 5.71 6.88 8.06
N VAL A 130 6.32 5.70 7.88
CA VAL A 130 5.73 4.42 8.27
C VAL A 130 5.57 4.31 9.78
N SER A 131 6.59 4.67 10.56
CA SER A 131 6.57 4.65 12.03
C SER A 131 5.49 5.57 12.61
N VAL A 132 5.29 6.76 12.04
CA VAL A 132 4.18 7.66 12.42
C VAL A 132 2.83 6.97 12.15
N GLY A 133 2.72 6.26 11.02
CA GLY A 133 1.56 5.44 10.71
C GLY A 133 1.32 4.32 11.73
N PHE A 134 2.37 3.62 12.15
CA PHE A 134 2.31 2.60 13.21
C PHE A 134 1.86 3.15 14.55
N ALA A 135 2.29 4.37 14.89
CA ALA A 135 1.85 5.02 16.12
C ALA A 135 0.37 5.43 16.04
N LEU A 136 -0.10 5.99 14.92
CA LEU A 136 -1.47 6.53 14.83
C LEU A 136 -2.51 5.48 14.41
N GLY A 137 -2.12 4.46 13.66
CA GLY A 137 -3.03 3.48 13.07
C GLY A 137 -3.89 2.74 14.09
N PRO A 138 -3.31 2.15 15.15
CA PRO A 138 -4.06 1.49 16.21
C PRO A 138 -5.00 2.41 16.98
N PHE A 139 -4.60 3.66 17.25
CA PHE A 139 -5.45 4.60 18.01
C PHE A 139 -6.67 5.02 17.21
N VAL A 140 -6.49 5.37 15.93
CA VAL A 140 -7.60 5.72 15.06
C VAL A 140 -8.46 4.50 14.80
N GLY A 141 -7.86 3.32 14.65
CA GLY A 141 -8.56 2.07 14.40
C GLY A 141 -9.36 1.52 15.55
N SER A 142 -8.83 1.61 16.77
CA SER A 142 -9.54 1.18 17.96
C SER A 142 -10.75 2.07 18.25
N GLU A 143 -10.61 3.39 18.11
CA GLU A 143 -11.69 4.35 18.35
C GLU A 143 -12.83 4.20 17.32
N ILE A 144 -12.49 4.02 16.05
CA ILE A 144 -13.50 3.80 15.00
C ILE A 144 -14.22 2.47 15.19
N THR A 145 -13.47 1.41 15.53
CA THR A 145 -14.03 0.07 15.73
C THR A 145 -14.93 0.02 16.97
N SER A 146 -14.58 0.72 18.05
CA SER A 146 -15.39 0.74 19.27
C SER A 146 -16.76 1.42 19.07
N ARG A 147 -16.83 2.43 18.20
CA ARG A 147 -18.05 3.21 17.94
C ARG A 147 -18.92 2.66 16.80
N TYR A 148 -18.30 2.17 15.72
CA TYR A 148 -18.99 1.80 14.48
C TYR A 148 -18.86 0.31 14.11
N GLY A 149 -18.07 -0.45 14.85
CA GLY A 149 -17.83 -1.87 14.61
C GLY A 149 -16.81 -2.16 13.51
N PHE A 150 -16.34 -3.42 13.48
CA PHE A 150 -15.28 -3.93 12.60
C PHE A 150 -15.58 -3.72 11.11
N HIS A 151 -16.81 -4.00 10.69
CA HIS A 151 -17.20 -3.97 9.28
C HIS A 151 -17.20 -2.54 8.70
N ALA A 152 -17.64 -1.56 9.49
CA ALA A 152 -17.62 -0.15 9.10
C ALA A 152 -16.19 0.41 9.07
N ALA A 153 -15.36 0.01 10.04
CA ALA A 153 -13.94 0.33 10.11
C ALA A 153 -13.18 -0.14 8.86
N CYS A 154 -13.30 -1.42 8.49
CA CYS A 154 -12.67 -1.98 7.29
C CYS A 154 -13.15 -1.31 6.00
N THR A 155 -14.46 -1.06 5.89
CA THR A 155 -15.03 -0.40 4.70
C THR A 155 -14.54 1.05 4.58
N GLY A 156 -14.50 1.80 5.69
CA GLY A 156 -14.05 3.20 5.71
C GLY A 156 -12.59 3.34 5.29
N VAL A 157 -11.69 2.50 5.82
CA VAL A 157 -10.27 2.50 5.44
C VAL A 157 -10.06 1.98 4.02
N GLY A 158 -10.84 0.99 3.58
CA GLY A 158 -10.83 0.51 2.21
C GLY A 158 -11.20 1.60 1.19
N VAL A 159 -12.28 2.35 1.47
CA VAL A 159 -12.71 3.48 0.64
C VAL A 159 -11.68 4.61 0.65
N ALA A 160 -11.14 4.97 1.82
CA ALA A 160 -10.09 5.99 1.91
C ALA A 160 -8.85 5.62 1.10
N THR A 161 -8.48 4.34 1.10
CA THR A 161 -7.35 3.81 0.30
C THR A 161 -7.65 3.84 -1.20
N LEU A 162 -8.89 3.53 -1.61
CA LEU A 162 -9.32 3.67 -3.02
C LEU A 162 -9.35 5.12 -3.49
N VAL A 163 -9.79 6.05 -2.64
CA VAL A 163 -9.75 7.49 -2.97
C VAL A 163 -8.31 7.95 -3.14
N ALA A 164 -7.39 7.53 -2.26
CA ALA A 164 -5.97 7.81 -2.40
C ALA A 164 -5.38 7.21 -3.69
N ALA A 165 -5.82 6.00 -4.08
CA ALA A 165 -5.46 5.38 -5.35
C ALA A 165 -5.95 6.21 -6.55
N GLY A 166 -7.19 6.70 -6.49
CA GLY A 166 -7.79 7.55 -7.53
C GLY A 166 -7.08 8.89 -7.67
N LEU A 167 -6.76 9.56 -6.55
CA LEU A 167 -5.97 10.80 -6.54
C LEU A 167 -4.59 10.59 -7.14
N THR A 168 -3.94 9.48 -6.77
CA THR A 168 -2.67 9.09 -7.36
C THR A 168 -2.81 8.91 -8.87
N ALA A 169 -3.78 8.14 -9.35
CA ALA A 169 -4.06 7.96 -10.78
C ALA A 169 -4.34 9.28 -11.50
N CYS A 170 -5.03 10.22 -10.86
CA CYS A 170 -5.31 11.54 -11.41
C CYS A 170 -4.02 12.37 -11.59
N VAL A 171 -3.13 12.39 -10.60
CA VAL A 171 -1.82 13.06 -10.69
C VAL A 171 -0.97 12.43 -11.80
N LEU A 172 -1.03 11.11 -11.96
CA LEU A 172 -0.33 10.41 -13.03
C LEU A 172 -0.86 10.78 -14.41
N PHE A 173 -2.17 10.83 -14.55
CA PHE A 173 -2.81 11.26 -15.79
C PHE A 173 -2.41 12.69 -16.16
N MET A 174 -2.34 13.60 -15.18
CA MET A 174 -1.83 14.97 -15.38
C MET A 174 -0.36 14.99 -15.80
N GLU A 175 0.53 14.22 -15.15
CA GLU A 175 1.94 14.17 -15.55
C GLU A 175 2.12 13.64 -16.99
N VAL A 176 1.38 12.60 -17.36
CA VAL A 176 1.46 12.00 -18.70
C VAL A 176 0.95 12.96 -19.76
N THR A 177 -0.19 13.61 -19.52
CA THR A 177 -0.75 14.61 -20.44
C THR A 177 0.12 15.86 -20.56
N CYS A 178 0.69 16.36 -19.47
CA CYS A 178 1.65 17.47 -19.49
C CYS A 178 2.94 17.12 -20.25
N ARG A 179 3.49 15.91 -20.11
CA ARG A 179 4.67 15.49 -20.88
C ARG A 179 4.38 15.33 -22.38
N CYS A 180 3.22 14.81 -22.76
CA CYS A 180 2.79 14.77 -24.16
C CYS A 180 2.66 16.18 -24.77
N GLY A 181 2.19 17.16 -23.99
CA GLY A 181 2.16 18.57 -24.41
C GLY A 181 3.55 19.17 -24.64
N SER A 182 4.55 18.79 -23.83
CA SER A 182 5.93 19.30 -23.97
C SER A 182 6.69 18.67 -25.14
N HIS A 183 6.39 17.43 -25.54
CA HIS A 183 7.04 16.79 -26.68
C HIS A 183 6.53 17.33 -28.02
N LYS A 184 5.27 17.79 -28.07
CA LYS A 184 4.68 18.44 -29.24
C LYS A 184 5.27 19.83 -29.50
N LYS A 185 5.48 20.63 -28.44
CA LYS A 185 6.12 21.96 -28.55
C LYS A 185 7.58 21.94 -29.06
N LYS A 186 8.31 20.82 -28.92
CA LYS A 186 9.68 20.71 -29.46
C LYS A 186 9.72 20.33 -30.94
N HIS A 187 8.64 19.81 -31.51
CA HIS A 187 8.59 19.38 -32.91
C HIS A 187 8.02 20.46 -33.84
N ASP A 188 7.35 21.48 -33.28
CA ASP A 188 6.80 22.62 -34.03
C ASP A 188 7.73 23.86 -34.03
N ALA A 189 8.91 23.76 -33.41
CA ALA A 189 9.89 24.85 -33.29
C ALA A 189 11.21 24.57 -34.05
N GLY A 190 11.21 23.59 -34.96
CA GLY A 190 12.35 23.22 -35.81
C GLY A 190 12.04 23.46 -37.27
#